data_AF-A0A535Y9Z9-F1
#
_entry.id   AF-A0A535Y9Z9-F1
#
_cell.length_a   1.000
_cell.length_b   1.000
_cell.length_c   1.000
_cell.angle_alpha   90.00
_cell.angle_beta   90.00
_cell.angle_gamma   90.00
#
_symmetry.space_group_name_H-M   'P 1'
#
loop_
_entity.id
_entity.type
_entity.pdbx_description
1 polymer ?
#
loop_
_entity_poly.entity_id
_entity_poly.type
_entity_poly.pdbx_seq_one_letter_code
_entity_poly.pdbx_strand_id
1 'polypeptide(L)'
;MPEPRRRPAVPDDQRAAQRTTLGPVHRTRLTDDVAARLVAGIIDGRFKLGERLPAERDLARYLDVGRPTLREALVTLRAVGLLEVRHGDGTFVVHRQADFLAKALSWVVLLDAPAANEIDEARRTLESAVGAFEDNPGLASRNQILARVLQAVRLLARHPGHHTNAARQLERRAPALQVANVASRRPLRIGMITPSSNTMVEPITAAVTAPFQQQLSIHYARIPVTRIALDRPSQQQFDLDAMISAARLLADARVHAICWNGISAAWKGSASDRWICEAIQRETGIPATSATLAQLEAFRAYGVRRYALAVPYRDDVRKAIIRVYGEEGFDCVNSAHLGISVNFKFAEIPAETLRTLVRRADSPTAEAVVVHCTNLATARLVEQLEAELGKPVFDSLLLALWHPLRMLGWNQPIPHWGRVLGE
;
A
#
# COMPACT_ATOMS: atom_id res chain seq x y z
N MET A 1 88.59 -5.42 -20.73
CA MET A 1 87.61 -4.54 -20.04
C MET A 1 86.74 -5.42 -19.16
N PRO A 2 86.57 -5.12 -17.86
CA PRO A 2 85.88 -6.03 -16.96
C PRO A 2 84.37 -5.97 -17.18
N GLU A 3 83.76 -7.15 -17.28
CA GLU A 3 82.31 -7.32 -17.41
C GLU A 3 81.55 -6.61 -16.27
N PRO A 4 80.44 -5.91 -16.58
CA PRO A 4 79.62 -5.29 -15.55
C PRO A 4 78.89 -6.37 -14.74
N ARG A 5 79.13 -6.34 -13.42
CA ARG A 5 78.49 -7.19 -12.40
C ARG A 5 76.97 -7.23 -12.58
N ARG A 6 76.39 -8.43 -12.79
CA ARG A 6 74.94 -8.65 -12.74
C ARG A 6 74.43 -8.32 -11.34
N ARG A 7 73.55 -7.31 -11.23
CA ARG A 7 72.76 -7.08 -10.02
C ARG A 7 71.83 -8.28 -9.78
N PRO A 8 71.61 -8.73 -8.53
CA PRO A 8 70.65 -9.79 -8.27
C PRO A 8 69.26 -9.31 -8.71
N ALA A 9 68.51 -10.19 -9.39
CA ALA A 9 67.11 -9.94 -9.67
C ALA A 9 66.35 -9.84 -8.34
N VAL A 10 65.70 -8.70 -8.13
CA VAL A 10 64.75 -8.52 -7.03
C VAL A 10 63.59 -9.50 -7.26
N PRO A 11 63.21 -10.35 -6.30
CA PRO A 11 62.09 -11.27 -6.44
C PRO A 11 60.81 -10.54 -6.83
N ASP A 12 59.99 -11.12 -7.71
CA ASP A 12 58.75 -10.51 -8.26
C ASP A 12 57.79 -9.99 -7.18
N ASP A 13 57.85 -10.53 -5.96
CA ASP A 13 57.05 -10.09 -4.81
C ASP A 13 57.32 -8.65 -4.37
N GLN A 14 58.53 -8.11 -4.54
CA GLN A 14 58.83 -6.73 -4.14
C GLN A 14 58.36 -5.70 -5.16
N ARG A 15 58.17 -6.09 -6.43
CA ARG A 15 57.53 -5.23 -7.45
C ARG A 15 56.02 -5.12 -7.26
N ALA A 16 55.39 -6.18 -6.75
CA ALA A 16 53.98 -6.14 -6.36
C ALA A 16 53.76 -5.21 -5.16
N ALA A 17 54.64 -5.25 -4.15
CA ALA A 17 54.54 -4.43 -2.94
C ALA A 17 54.71 -2.91 -3.18
N GLN A 18 55.46 -2.50 -4.21
CA GLN A 18 55.62 -1.08 -4.56
C GLN A 18 54.46 -0.49 -5.37
N ARG A 19 53.59 -1.32 -5.97
CA ARG A 19 52.35 -0.83 -6.62
C ARG A 19 51.21 -0.56 -5.62
N THR A 20 51.33 -1.06 -4.39
CA THR A 20 50.30 -0.99 -3.35
C THR A 20 50.41 0.25 -2.44
N THR A 21 51.36 1.16 -2.70
CA THR A 21 51.58 2.37 -1.87
C THR A 21 50.90 3.64 -2.36
N LEU A 22 50.22 3.60 -3.51
CA LEU A 22 49.23 4.61 -3.86
C LEU A 22 47.86 4.08 -3.45
N GLY A 23 47.51 4.26 -2.18
CA GLY A 23 46.15 4.04 -1.70
C GLY A 23 45.15 4.82 -2.57
N PRO A 24 43.90 4.35 -2.71
CA PRO A 24 42.91 5.01 -3.55
C PRO A 24 42.72 6.45 -3.09
N VAL A 25 43.06 7.40 -3.98
CA VAL A 25 42.70 8.80 -3.78
C VAL A 25 41.19 8.92 -3.95
N HIS A 26 40.47 8.88 -2.84
CA HIS A 26 39.03 9.14 -2.82
C HIS A 26 38.77 10.64 -2.96
N ARG A 27 38.97 11.17 -4.18
CA ARG A 27 38.33 12.42 -4.59
C ARG A 27 36.83 12.19 -4.53
N THR A 28 36.11 12.91 -3.66
CA THR A 28 34.66 13.07 -3.79
C THR A 28 34.36 13.36 -5.26
N ARG A 29 33.60 12.48 -5.91
CA ARG A 29 33.36 12.64 -7.35
C ARG A 29 32.52 13.90 -7.50
N LEU A 30 32.84 14.74 -8.47
CA LEU A 30 32.10 15.98 -8.77
C LEU A 30 30.58 15.71 -8.88
N THR A 31 30.19 14.50 -9.32
CA THR A 31 28.82 13.98 -9.33
C THR A 31 28.14 13.98 -7.95
N ASP A 32 28.84 13.56 -6.89
CA ASP A 32 28.30 13.47 -5.53
C ASP A 32 28.06 14.86 -4.94
N ASP A 33 28.97 15.79 -5.21
CA ASP A 33 28.84 17.19 -4.78
C ASP A 33 27.69 17.89 -5.51
N VAL A 34 27.49 17.58 -6.80
CA VAL A 34 26.32 18.05 -7.58
C VAL A 34 25.02 17.52 -6.97
N ALA A 35 24.95 16.23 -6.64
CA ALA A 35 23.77 15.65 -6.01
C ALA A 35 23.48 16.30 -4.65
N ALA A 36 24.50 16.46 -3.80
CA ALA A 36 24.36 17.10 -2.49
C ALA A 36 23.88 18.56 -2.59
N ARG A 37 24.38 19.33 -3.57
CA ARG A 37 23.94 20.72 -3.80
C ARG A 37 22.49 20.82 -4.27
N LEU A 38 22.04 19.90 -5.13
CA LEU A 38 20.65 19.85 -5.58
C LEU A 38 19.71 19.50 -4.43
N VAL A 39 20.08 18.53 -3.59
CA VAL A 39 19.35 18.18 -2.37
C VAL A 39 19.24 19.39 -1.45
N ALA A 40 20.35 20.10 -1.19
CA ALA A 40 20.35 21.31 -0.39
C ALA A 40 19.41 22.39 -0.97
N GLY A 41 19.41 22.59 -2.29
CA GLY A 41 18.51 23.54 -2.95
C GLY A 41 17.02 23.18 -2.83
N ILE A 42 16.68 21.89 -2.88
CA ILE A 42 15.31 21.40 -2.65
C ILE A 42 14.91 21.66 -1.18
N ILE A 43 15.82 21.40 -0.25
CA ILE A 43 15.55 21.55 1.19
C ILE A 43 15.42 23.01 1.59
N ASP A 44 16.30 23.89 1.08
CA ASP A 44 16.24 25.34 1.30
C ASP A 44 15.03 25.99 0.61
N GLY A 45 14.20 25.21 -0.09
CA GLY A 45 12.98 25.67 -0.76
C GLY A 45 13.24 26.44 -2.06
N ARG A 46 14.47 26.41 -2.59
CA ARG A 46 14.81 26.98 -3.91
C ARG A 46 14.16 26.20 -5.05
N PHE A 47 13.90 24.91 -4.84
CA PHE A 47 13.07 24.08 -5.71
C PHE A 47 11.92 23.50 -4.88
N LYS A 48 10.69 23.94 -5.14
CA LYS A 48 9.51 23.55 -4.35
C LYS A 48 9.00 22.17 -4.77
N LEU A 49 8.27 21.51 -3.87
CA LEU A 49 7.55 20.28 -4.19
C LEU A 49 6.62 20.51 -5.39
N GLY A 50 6.68 19.62 -6.38
CA GLY A 50 5.91 19.68 -7.62
C GLY A 50 6.47 20.65 -8.65
N GLU A 51 7.55 21.38 -8.33
CA GLU A 51 8.20 22.31 -9.24
C GLU A 51 9.12 21.56 -10.22
N ARG A 52 9.16 22.07 -11.45
CA ARG A 52 10.04 21.58 -12.50
C ARG A 52 11.46 22.11 -12.28
N LEU A 53 12.43 21.22 -12.24
CA LEU A 53 13.83 21.64 -12.32
C LEU A 53 14.11 22.32 -13.67
N PRO A 54 15.06 23.27 -13.73
CA PRO A 54 15.57 23.79 -14.98
C PRO A 54 16.02 22.65 -15.91
N ALA A 55 16.00 22.89 -17.22
CA ALA A 55 16.47 21.91 -18.20
C ALA A 55 17.93 21.53 -17.90
N GLU A 56 18.31 20.27 -18.16
CA GLU A 56 19.65 19.74 -17.81
C GLU A 56 20.79 20.63 -18.33
N ARG A 57 20.63 21.21 -19.52
CA ARG A 57 21.61 22.13 -20.11
C ARG A 57 21.82 23.37 -19.25
N ASP A 58 20.74 23.94 -18.74
CA ASP A 58 20.78 25.20 -18.01
C ASP A 58 21.22 24.94 -16.56
N LEU A 59 20.78 23.84 -15.96
CA LEU A 59 21.22 23.40 -14.63
C LEU A 59 22.71 23.04 -14.61
N ALA A 60 23.24 22.45 -15.68
CA ALA A 60 24.67 22.14 -15.80
C ALA A 60 25.52 23.42 -15.89
N ARG A 61 25.00 24.45 -16.59
CA ARG A 61 25.62 25.78 -16.64
C ARG A 61 25.57 26.48 -15.29
N TYR A 62 24.45 26.46 -14.59
CA TYR A 62 24.30 27.09 -13.27
C TYR A 62 25.23 26.48 -12.22
N LEU A 63 25.49 25.18 -12.31
CA LEU A 63 26.35 24.46 -11.38
C LEU A 63 27.82 24.40 -11.84
N ASP A 64 28.14 24.95 -13.01
CA ASP A 64 29.46 24.90 -13.65
C ASP A 64 30.04 23.47 -13.75
N VAL A 65 29.21 22.54 -14.25
CA VAL A 65 29.60 21.13 -14.41
C VAL A 65 29.29 20.59 -15.81
N GLY A 66 30.00 19.52 -16.18
CA GLY A 66 29.70 18.80 -17.42
C GLY A 66 28.31 18.17 -17.39
N ARG A 67 27.61 18.19 -18.54
CA ARG A 67 26.29 17.54 -18.71
C ARG A 67 26.29 16.06 -18.30
N PRO A 68 27.32 15.24 -18.59
CA PRO A 68 27.36 13.85 -18.13
C PRO A 68 27.34 13.74 -16.60
N THR A 69 28.12 14.59 -15.90
CA THR A 69 28.19 14.64 -14.43
C THR A 69 26.85 15.02 -13.81
N LEU A 70 26.16 16.02 -14.36
CA LEU A 70 24.82 16.38 -13.91
C LEU A 70 23.83 15.24 -14.16
N ARG A 71 23.90 14.59 -15.33
CA ARG A 71 22.99 13.51 -15.68
C ARG A 71 23.13 12.33 -14.74
N GLU A 72 24.36 11.96 -14.37
CA GLU A 72 24.62 10.94 -13.34
C GLU A 72 24.03 11.35 -11.98
N ALA A 73 24.22 12.59 -11.55
CA ALA A 73 23.64 13.08 -10.30
C ALA A 73 22.09 13.03 -10.33
N LEU A 74 21.46 13.42 -11.44
CA LEU A 74 20.01 13.34 -11.62
C LEU A 74 19.52 11.90 -11.70
N VAL A 75 20.26 10.98 -12.32
CA VAL A 75 19.96 9.53 -12.29
C VAL A 75 19.95 9.04 -10.84
N THR A 76 20.96 9.40 -10.05
CA THR A 76 21.01 9.05 -8.62
C THR A 76 19.83 9.65 -7.87
N LEU A 77 19.52 10.93 -8.04
CA LEU A 77 18.40 11.61 -7.37
C LEU A 77 17.02 11.07 -7.78
N ARG A 78 16.89 10.52 -8.99
CA ARG A 78 15.68 9.79 -9.43
C ARG A 78 15.60 8.39 -8.86
N ALA A 79 16.71 7.66 -8.83
CA ALA A 79 16.76 6.33 -8.23
C ALA A 79 16.41 6.36 -6.74
N VAL A 80 16.82 7.41 -6.03
CA VAL A 80 16.42 7.66 -4.62
C VAL A 80 15.02 8.27 -4.50
N GLY A 81 14.41 8.63 -5.64
CA GLY A 81 13.05 9.15 -5.77
C GLY A 81 12.81 10.50 -5.09
N LEU A 82 13.83 11.36 -5.13
CA LEU A 82 13.70 12.80 -4.86
C LEU A 82 13.18 13.56 -6.08
N LEU A 83 13.46 13.02 -7.27
CA LEU A 83 13.07 13.56 -8.56
C LEU A 83 12.29 12.53 -9.38
N GLU A 84 11.37 13.00 -10.21
CA GLU A 84 10.64 12.21 -11.20
C GLU A 84 10.80 12.84 -12.59
N VAL A 85 10.95 12.02 -13.63
CA VAL A 85 10.91 12.50 -15.02
C VAL A 85 9.54 12.21 -15.60
N ARG A 86 8.85 13.27 -16.02
CA ARG A 86 7.61 13.17 -16.77
C ARG A 86 7.93 13.24 -18.25
N HIS A 87 7.52 12.23 -19.00
CA HIS A 87 7.89 12.08 -20.40
C HIS A 87 7.45 13.30 -21.22
N GLY A 88 8.41 13.94 -21.91
CA GLY A 88 8.17 15.18 -22.67
C GLY A 88 8.05 16.47 -21.86
N ASP A 89 7.88 16.39 -20.54
CA ASP A 89 7.51 17.52 -19.69
C ASP A 89 8.66 17.99 -18.77
N GLY A 90 9.61 17.11 -18.41
CA GLY A 90 10.84 17.48 -17.70
C GLY A 90 11.06 16.73 -16.38
N THR A 91 11.98 17.23 -15.54
CA THR A 91 12.30 16.63 -14.23
C THR A 91 11.64 17.45 -13.12
N PHE A 92 10.93 16.81 -12.20
CA PHE A 92 10.15 17.45 -11.14
C PHE A 92 10.61 17.01 -9.75
N VAL A 93 10.53 17.91 -8.78
CA VAL A 93 10.77 17.60 -7.37
C VAL A 93 9.53 16.92 -6.79
N VAL A 94 9.68 15.70 -6.29
CA VAL A 94 8.54 14.87 -5.85
C VAL A 94 8.44 14.70 -4.33
N HIS A 95 9.36 15.27 -3.55
CA HIS A 95 9.51 14.91 -2.14
C HIS A 95 9.54 16.10 -1.15
N ARG A 96 8.83 16.03 0.00
CA ARG A 96 8.92 16.98 1.14
C ARG A 96 9.96 16.55 2.17
N GLN A 97 10.47 17.51 2.95
CA GLN A 97 11.54 17.32 3.96
C GLN A 97 11.29 16.16 4.95
N ALA A 98 10.03 15.84 5.28
CA ALA A 98 9.69 14.79 6.26
C ALA A 98 9.69 13.37 5.68
N ASP A 99 9.12 13.14 4.49
CA ASP A 99 9.09 11.78 3.93
C ASP A 99 10.44 11.38 3.26
N PHE A 100 11.37 12.35 3.08
CA PHE A 100 12.75 12.08 2.68
C PHE A 100 13.49 11.31 3.78
N LEU A 101 13.22 11.65 5.04
CA LEU A 101 13.76 10.96 6.21
C LEU A 101 13.18 9.54 6.33
N ALA A 102 11.87 9.37 6.10
CA ALA A 102 11.22 8.07 6.08
C ALA A 102 11.76 7.15 4.96
N LYS A 103 12.12 7.72 3.81
CA LYS A 103 12.73 6.98 2.70
C LYS A 103 14.23 6.73 2.89
N ALA A 104 14.98 7.63 3.52
CA ALA A 104 16.34 7.36 3.96
C ALA A 104 16.38 6.26 5.04
N LEU A 105 15.36 6.20 5.89
CA LEU A 105 15.16 5.15 6.89
C LEU A 105 14.81 3.80 6.30
N SER A 106 14.04 3.76 5.21
CA SER A 106 13.78 2.49 4.52
C SER A 106 15.06 1.87 3.94
N TRP A 107 16.13 2.66 3.76
CA TRP A 107 17.43 2.14 3.32
C TRP A 107 18.20 1.44 4.43
N VAL A 108 18.05 1.88 5.69
CA VAL A 108 18.58 1.18 6.88
C VAL A 108 18.06 -0.25 6.94
N VAL A 109 16.78 -0.42 6.59
CA VAL A 109 16.08 -1.73 6.57
C VAL A 109 16.42 -2.56 5.31
N LEU A 110 16.82 -1.92 4.21
CA LEU A 110 17.14 -2.57 2.93
C LEU A 110 18.61 -3.02 2.80
N LEU A 111 19.51 -2.53 3.65
CA LEU A 111 20.93 -2.91 3.67
C LEU A 111 21.12 -4.24 4.43
N ASP A 112 20.42 -5.28 4.00
CA ASP A 112 20.62 -6.65 4.48
C ASP A 112 21.67 -7.35 3.60
N ALA A 113 22.89 -6.82 3.63
CA ALA A 113 24.04 -7.41 2.96
C ALA A 113 25.16 -7.63 3.99
N PRO A 114 25.70 -8.86 4.12
CA PRO A 114 26.89 -9.06 4.93
C PRO A 114 28.09 -8.39 4.24
N ALA A 115 28.85 -7.63 5.03
CA ALA A 115 30.17 -7.03 4.77
C ALA A 115 30.26 -5.66 4.08
N ALA A 116 30.45 -4.61 4.91
CA ALA A 116 31.54 -3.64 4.87
C ALA A 116 31.39 -2.72 6.09
N ASN A 117 32.47 -2.43 6.83
CA ASN A 117 32.43 -1.57 8.03
C ASN A 117 31.70 -0.23 7.79
N GLU A 118 31.78 0.29 6.56
CA GLU A 118 31.20 1.58 6.14
C GLU A 118 29.68 1.54 5.92
N ILE A 119 29.09 0.39 5.54
CA ILE A 119 27.63 0.22 5.41
C ILE A 119 27.00 0.15 6.80
N ASP A 120 27.66 -0.56 7.71
CA ASP A 120 27.29 -0.64 9.12
C ASP A 120 27.47 0.71 9.84
N GLU A 121 28.47 1.50 9.45
CA GLU A 121 28.65 2.89 9.88
C GLU A 121 27.55 3.82 9.35
N ALA A 122 27.18 3.71 8.07
CA ALA A 122 26.05 4.45 7.49
C ALA A 122 24.74 4.11 8.21
N ARG A 123 24.52 2.82 8.53
CA ARG A 123 23.38 2.32 9.30
C ARG A 123 23.31 2.94 10.70
N ARG A 124 24.39 2.82 11.50
CA ARG A 124 24.48 3.42 12.84
C ARG A 124 24.29 4.94 12.82
N THR A 125 24.81 5.60 11.79
CA THR A 125 24.69 7.06 11.63
C THR A 125 23.24 7.47 11.41
N LEU A 126 22.48 6.70 10.63
CA LEU A 126 21.05 6.90 10.40
C LEU A 126 20.22 6.55 11.65
N GLU A 127 20.48 5.42 12.31
CA GLU A 127 19.79 5.01 13.55
C GLU A 127 19.96 6.07 14.66
N SER A 128 21.18 6.57 14.87
CA SER A 128 21.45 7.63 15.85
C SER A 128 20.78 8.96 15.48
N ALA A 129 20.63 9.26 14.19
CA ALA A 129 19.93 10.47 13.74
C ALA A 129 18.43 10.41 14.09
N VAL A 130 17.82 9.23 13.98
CA VAL A 130 16.40 9.06 14.29
C VAL A 130 16.11 9.18 15.77
N GLY A 131 16.88 8.51 16.64
CA GLY A 131 16.71 8.67 18.08
C GLY A 131 16.80 10.14 18.52
N ALA A 132 17.78 10.88 17.97
CA ALA A 132 17.93 12.31 18.26
C ALA A 132 16.77 13.19 17.73
N PHE A 133 16.04 12.75 16.70
CA PHE A 133 14.85 13.45 16.21
C PHE A 133 13.66 13.27 17.13
N GLU A 134 13.44 12.03 17.58
CA GLU A 134 12.33 11.65 18.44
C GLU A 134 12.40 12.38 19.79
N ASP A 135 13.62 12.53 20.32
CA ASP A 135 13.86 13.23 21.58
C ASP A 135 13.71 14.76 21.49
N ASN A 136 13.94 15.36 20.31
CA ASN A 136 13.86 16.80 20.13
C ASN A 136 13.51 17.20 18.68
N PRO A 137 12.24 17.45 18.34
CA PRO A 137 11.78 17.64 16.95
C PRO A 137 12.05 19.05 16.35
N GLY A 138 12.83 19.89 17.05
CA GLY A 138 13.14 21.28 16.69
C GLY A 138 14.02 21.46 15.44
N LEU A 139 14.13 22.70 14.95
CA LEU A 139 14.85 23.05 13.70
C LEU A 139 16.34 22.67 13.73
N ALA A 140 16.99 22.73 14.90
CA ALA A 140 18.40 22.37 15.08
C ALA A 140 18.65 20.85 14.91
N SER A 141 17.78 20.02 15.48
CA SER A 141 17.84 18.57 15.32
C SER A 141 17.61 18.14 13.87
N ARG A 142 16.73 18.85 13.15
CA ARG A 142 16.47 18.62 11.71
C ARG A 142 17.72 18.83 10.86
N ASN A 143 18.52 19.86 11.13
CA ASN A 143 19.78 20.10 10.41
C ASN A 143 20.85 19.04 10.72
N GLN A 144 20.86 18.53 11.96
CA GLN A 144 21.79 17.49 12.39
C GLN A 144 21.47 16.13 11.74
N ILE A 145 20.18 15.79 11.62
CA ILE A 145 19.72 14.60 10.93
C ILE A 145 20.06 14.67 9.44
N LEU A 146 19.85 15.83 8.83
CA LEU A 146 20.17 16.06 7.44
C LEU A 146 21.67 15.86 7.14
N ALA A 147 22.55 16.38 8.01
CA ALA A 147 23.99 16.16 7.88
C ALA A 147 24.36 14.68 7.93
N ARG A 148 23.67 13.89 8.78
CA ARG A 148 23.87 12.45 8.94
C ARG A 148 23.33 11.63 7.76
N VAL A 149 22.19 12.02 7.18
CA VAL A 149 21.66 11.41 5.95
C VAL A 149 22.59 11.67 4.77
N LEU A 150 23.10 12.89 4.62
CA LEU A 150 24.08 13.23 3.58
C LEU A 150 25.40 12.47 3.77
N GLN A 151 25.82 12.21 5.01
CA GLN A 151 26.99 11.37 5.30
C GLN A 151 26.75 9.91 4.89
N ALA A 152 25.59 9.33 5.20
CA ALA A 152 25.23 7.98 4.79
C ALA A 152 25.17 7.82 3.25
N VAL A 153 24.58 8.79 2.55
CA VAL A 153 24.54 8.82 1.07
C VAL A 153 25.95 8.85 0.48
N ARG A 154 26.86 9.65 1.06
CA ARG A 154 28.27 9.72 0.62
C ARG A 154 29.03 8.42 0.87
N LEU A 155 28.78 7.73 1.99
CA LEU A 155 29.38 6.42 2.28
C LEU A 155 28.91 5.38 1.26
N LEU A 156 27.61 5.37 0.94
CA LEU A 156 27.04 4.46 -0.05
C LEU A 156 27.58 4.74 -1.47
N ALA A 157 27.73 6.00 -1.86
CA ALA A 157 28.21 6.42 -3.19
C ALA A 157 29.67 6.01 -3.52
N ARG A 158 30.46 5.66 -2.51
CA ARG A 158 31.89 5.29 -2.67
C ARG A 158 32.10 3.86 -3.17
N HIS A 159 31.05 3.03 -3.29
CA HIS A 159 31.14 1.61 -3.66
C HIS A 159 30.33 1.28 -4.94
N PRO A 160 30.92 1.41 -6.14
CA PRO A 160 30.21 1.39 -7.42
C PRO A 160 29.54 0.05 -7.79
N GLY A 161 29.85 -1.04 -7.09
CA GLY A 161 29.32 -2.39 -7.38
C GLY A 161 27.94 -2.68 -6.77
N HIS A 162 27.48 -1.87 -5.81
CA HIS A 162 26.28 -2.18 -5.02
C HIS A 162 25.05 -1.36 -5.43
N HIS A 163 25.20 -0.28 -6.21
CA HIS A 163 24.10 0.59 -6.64
C HIS A 163 23.10 -0.10 -7.57
N THR A 164 23.61 -0.94 -8.49
CA THR A 164 22.76 -1.63 -9.48
C THR A 164 21.92 -2.74 -8.85
N ASN A 165 22.38 -3.31 -7.73
CA ASN A 165 21.65 -4.33 -6.99
C ASN A 165 20.66 -3.71 -6.00
N ALA A 166 21.05 -2.62 -5.32
CA ALA A 166 20.15 -1.87 -4.42
C ALA A 166 18.97 -1.28 -5.20
N ALA A 167 19.19 -0.66 -6.37
CA ALA A 167 18.12 -0.10 -7.20
C ALA A 167 17.16 -1.19 -7.76
N ARG A 168 17.68 -2.34 -8.19
CA ARG A 168 16.83 -3.47 -8.65
C ARG A 168 16.12 -4.19 -7.51
N GLN A 169 16.73 -4.26 -6.32
CA GLN A 169 16.07 -4.76 -5.11
C GLN A 169 14.98 -3.78 -4.63
N LEU A 170 15.21 -2.48 -4.76
CA LEU A 170 14.22 -1.41 -4.54
C LEU A 170 13.03 -1.53 -5.51
N GLU A 171 13.24 -1.74 -6.81
CA GLU A 171 12.14 -1.94 -7.78
C GLU A 171 11.36 -3.23 -7.53
N ARG A 172 12.05 -4.33 -7.16
CA ARG A 172 11.40 -5.62 -6.85
C ARG A 172 10.65 -5.62 -5.50
N ARG A 173 11.08 -4.79 -4.54
CA ARG A 173 10.46 -4.67 -3.20
C ARG A 173 9.66 -3.38 -3.01
N ALA A 174 9.54 -2.53 -4.03
CA ALA A 174 8.71 -1.31 -4.05
C ALA A 174 7.26 -1.52 -3.58
N PRO A 175 6.59 -2.66 -3.84
CA PRO A 175 5.26 -2.92 -3.29
C PRO A 175 5.25 -3.06 -1.76
N ALA A 176 6.34 -3.59 -1.17
CA ALA A 176 6.48 -3.74 0.28
C ALA A 176 6.93 -2.44 0.98
N LEU A 177 7.49 -1.48 0.24
CA LEU A 177 7.96 -0.19 0.79
C LEU A 177 6.87 0.87 0.93
N GLN A 178 5.67 0.63 0.39
CA GLN A 178 4.48 1.44 0.72
C GLN A 178 4.03 1.26 2.19
N VAL A 179 4.55 0.23 2.87
CA VAL A 179 4.14 -0.18 4.22
C VAL A 179 4.85 0.61 5.34
N ALA A 180 5.93 1.34 5.07
CA ALA A 180 6.73 2.00 6.12
C ALA A 180 6.45 3.51 6.32
N ASN A 181 5.38 4.06 5.76
CA ASN A 181 5.09 5.50 5.84
C ASN A 181 4.05 5.81 6.93
N VAL A 182 4.41 5.62 8.20
CA VAL A 182 3.49 5.77 9.36
C VAL A 182 3.62 7.14 10.06
N ALA A 183 4.59 8.00 9.72
CA ALA A 183 4.86 9.20 10.54
C ALA A 183 4.44 10.58 9.95
N SER A 184 3.78 10.67 8.79
CA SER A 184 3.36 11.99 8.23
C SER A 184 2.02 12.04 7.48
N ARG A 185 1.23 10.96 7.42
CA ARG A 185 0.04 10.95 6.56
C ARG A 185 -1.08 11.85 7.09
N ARG A 186 -1.60 12.71 6.21
CA ARG A 186 -2.95 13.27 6.35
C ARG A 186 -3.93 12.10 6.60
N PRO A 187 -4.98 12.29 7.42
CA PRO A 187 -5.93 11.23 7.72
C PRO A 187 -6.48 10.60 6.43
N LEU A 188 -6.45 9.27 6.37
CA LEU A 188 -7.06 8.51 5.29
C LEU A 188 -8.56 8.74 5.27
N ARG A 189 -9.13 8.80 4.07
CA ARG A 189 -10.56 8.96 3.83
C ARG A 189 -11.00 7.85 2.89
N ILE A 190 -11.90 6.99 3.33
CA ILE A 190 -12.49 5.94 2.49
C ILE A 190 -13.93 6.35 2.20
N GLY A 191 -14.28 6.36 0.92
CA GLY A 191 -15.65 6.56 0.46
C GLY A 191 -16.38 5.23 0.38
N MET A 192 -17.64 5.21 0.80
CA MET A 192 -18.50 4.04 0.77
C MET A 192 -19.80 4.38 0.06
N ILE A 193 -20.01 3.78 -1.11
CA ILE A 193 -21.32 3.83 -1.79
C ILE A 193 -22.18 2.74 -1.16
N THR A 194 -23.34 3.12 -0.63
CA THR A 194 -24.16 2.26 0.22
C THR A 194 -25.60 2.20 -0.28
N PRO A 195 -26.24 1.01 -0.36
CA PRO A 195 -27.67 0.90 -0.62
C PRO A 195 -28.49 1.78 0.33
N SER A 196 -29.49 2.51 -0.18
CA SER A 196 -30.31 3.41 0.64
C SER A 196 -31.04 2.71 1.80
N SER A 197 -31.32 1.42 1.67
CA SER A 197 -31.95 0.60 2.72
C SER A 197 -30.96 -0.10 3.67
N ASN A 198 -29.65 0.05 3.46
CA ASN A 198 -28.64 -0.50 4.37
C ASN A 198 -28.49 0.39 5.60
N THR A 199 -28.50 -0.23 6.78
CA THR A 199 -28.41 0.44 8.09
C THR A 199 -27.27 -0.10 8.95
N MET A 200 -26.48 -1.06 8.45
CA MET A 200 -25.38 -1.69 9.19
C MET A 200 -24.00 -1.13 8.83
N VAL A 201 -23.75 -0.82 7.55
CA VAL A 201 -22.43 -0.36 7.08
C VAL A 201 -21.93 0.84 7.87
N GLU A 202 -22.74 1.90 7.95
CA GLU A 202 -22.38 3.15 8.62
C GLU A 202 -22.06 2.96 10.12
N PRO A 203 -22.95 2.40 10.97
CA PRO A 203 -22.65 2.27 12.40
C PRO A 203 -21.55 1.25 12.71
N ILE A 204 -21.40 0.19 11.92
CA ILE A 204 -20.33 -0.79 12.13
C ILE A 204 -18.98 -0.20 11.76
N THR A 205 -18.86 0.40 10.57
CA THR A 205 -17.57 0.99 10.16
C THR A 205 -17.20 2.20 11.01
N ALA A 206 -18.17 2.97 11.53
CA ALA A 206 -17.92 3.99 12.54
C ALA A 206 -17.36 3.38 13.85
N ALA A 207 -17.89 2.24 14.31
CA ALA A 207 -17.39 1.57 15.50
C ALA A 207 -16.00 0.95 15.30
N VAL A 208 -15.77 0.32 14.14
CA VAL A 208 -14.46 -0.24 13.74
C VAL A 208 -13.39 0.85 13.70
N THR A 209 -13.72 2.03 13.15
CA THR A 209 -12.73 3.11 12.94
C THR A 209 -12.64 4.11 14.09
N ALA A 210 -13.48 3.98 15.13
CA ALA A 210 -13.50 4.91 16.27
C ALA A 210 -12.13 5.12 16.95
N PRO A 211 -11.29 4.08 17.16
CA PRO A 211 -9.96 4.28 17.75
C PRO A 211 -8.98 5.05 16.84
N PHE A 212 -9.29 5.16 15.55
CA PHE A 212 -8.40 5.68 14.51
C PHE A 212 -8.88 7.00 13.90
N GLN A 213 -9.81 7.72 14.52
CA GLN A 213 -10.44 8.92 13.93
C GLN A 213 -9.46 10.03 13.50
N GLN A 214 -8.26 10.08 14.11
CA GLN A 214 -7.20 11.02 13.72
C GLN A 214 -6.43 10.58 12.47
N GLN A 215 -6.52 9.31 12.10
CA GLN A 215 -5.76 8.68 11.02
C GLN A 215 -6.66 8.17 9.88
N LEU A 216 -7.94 7.94 10.15
CA LEU A 216 -8.89 7.30 9.25
C LEU A 216 -10.31 7.84 9.47
N SER A 217 -11.01 8.13 8.38
CA SER A 217 -12.43 8.50 8.40
C SER A 217 -13.17 7.84 7.22
N ILE A 218 -14.44 7.53 7.44
CA ILE A 218 -15.31 6.91 6.44
C ILE A 218 -16.39 7.91 6.02
N HIS A 219 -16.61 8.03 4.72
CA HIS A 219 -17.54 8.97 4.10
C HIS A 219 -18.53 8.18 3.25
N TYR A 220 -19.80 8.59 3.22
CA TYR A 220 -20.86 7.78 2.61
C TYR A 220 -21.61 8.55 1.54
N ALA A 221 -21.94 7.85 0.46
CA ALA A 221 -22.93 8.27 -0.51
C ALA A 221 -23.95 7.14 -0.69
N ARG A 222 -25.22 7.46 -0.87
CA ARG A 222 -26.28 6.47 -0.96
C ARG A 222 -26.88 6.41 -2.36
N ILE A 223 -27.21 5.21 -2.81
CA ILE A 223 -27.97 4.99 -4.05
C ILE A 223 -29.28 4.24 -3.75
N PRO A 224 -30.36 4.49 -4.50
CA PRO A 224 -31.67 3.88 -4.24
C PRO A 224 -31.66 2.38 -4.52
N VAL A 225 -31.65 1.57 -3.46
CA VAL A 225 -31.75 0.11 -3.54
C VAL A 225 -32.61 -0.36 -2.38
N THR A 226 -33.79 -0.91 -2.69
CA THR A 226 -34.82 -1.29 -1.70
C THR A 226 -35.15 -2.79 -1.69
N ARG A 227 -34.79 -3.54 -2.74
CA ARG A 227 -35.09 -4.98 -2.88
C ARG A 227 -33.94 -5.75 -3.53
N ILE A 228 -33.71 -6.97 -3.05
CA ILE A 228 -32.77 -7.94 -3.65
C ILE A 228 -33.59 -9.06 -4.30
N ALA A 229 -33.66 -9.08 -5.64
CA ALA A 229 -34.39 -10.09 -6.40
C ALA A 229 -33.73 -10.33 -7.78
N LEU A 230 -34.02 -11.49 -8.39
CA LEU A 230 -33.47 -11.92 -9.69
C LEU A 230 -34.34 -11.47 -10.89
N ASP A 231 -35.41 -10.71 -10.67
CA ASP A 231 -36.34 -10.27 -11.72
C ASP A 231 -35.79 -9.12 -12.59
N ARG A 232 -36.22 -9.07 -13.86
CA ARG A 232 -35.72 -8.12 -14.88
C ARG A 232 -35.69 -6.64 -14.45
N PRO A 233 -36.68 -6.09 -13.72
CA PRO A 233 -36.61 -4.70 -13.21
C PRO A 233 -35.47 -4.49 -12.21
N SER A 234 -35.20 -5.47 -11.33
CA SER A 234 -34.06 -5.48 -10.40
C SER A 234 -32.72 -5.77 -11.10
N GLN A 235 -32.76 -6.30 -12.34
CA GLN A 235 -31.58 -6.49 -13.18
C GLN A 235 -31.19 -5.23 -13.96
N GLN A 236 -32.15 -4.39 -14.35
CA GLN A 236 -31.92 -3.07 -14.98
C GLN A 236 -31.54 -1.95 -13.99
N GLN A 237 -31.50 -2.26 -12.70
CA GLN A 237 -31.22 -1.31 -11.62
C GLN A 237 -29.71 -0.99 -11.45
N PHE A 238 -28.86 -1.35 -12.40
CA PHE A 238 -27.47 -0.91 -12.43
C PHE A 238 -27.34 0.44 -13.09
N ASP A 239 -27.84 1.38 -12.32
CA ASP A 239 -27.82 2.81 -12.51
C ASP A 239 -26.36 3.28 -12.41
N LEU A 240 -25.57 3.00 -13.47
CA LEU A 240 -24.19 3.45 -13.56
C LEU A 240 -24.14 4.97 -13.34
N ASP A 241 -25.13 5.70 -13.83
CA ASP A 241 -25.26 7.13 -13.60
C ASP A 241 -25.45 7.47 -12.12
N ALA A 242 -26.28 6.75 -11.36
CA ALA A 242 -26.36 6.93 -9.90
C ALA A 242 -25.07 6.52 -9.17
N MET A 243 -24.40 5.45 -9.60
CA MET A 243 -23.09 5.04 -9.05
C MET A 243 -22.04 6.13 -9.26
N ILE A 244 -21.95 6.66 -10.48
CA ILE A 244 -21.05 7.73 -10.85
C ILE A 244 -21.40 9.02 -10.10
N SER A 245 -22.69 9.35 -9.97
CA SER A 245 -23.14 10.51 -9.20
C SER A 245 -22.73 10.39 -7.72
N ALA A 246 -22.93 9.24 -7.10
CA ALA A 246 -22.49 8.97 -5.73
C ALA A 246 -20.96 9.02 -5.61
N ALA A 247 -20.23 8.48 -6.59
CA ALA A 247 -18.77 8.54 -6.61
C ALA A 247 -18.23 9.97 -6.74
N ARG A 248 -18.87 10.84 -7.54
CA ARG A 248 -18.52 12.27 -7.65
C ARG A 248 -18.68 12.99 -6.31
N LEU A 249 -19.78 12.74 -5.58
CA LEU A 249 -19.97 13.30 -4.23
C LEU A 249 -18.87 12.86 -3.25
N LEU A 250 -18.43 11.60 -3.34
CA LEU A 250 -17.30 11.11 -2.54
C LEU A 250 -15.96 11.72 -2.99
N ALA A 251 -15.79 11.97 -4.29
CA ALA A 251 -14.61 12.63 -4.84
C ALA A 251 -14.49 14.09 -4.37
N ASP A 252 -15.60 14.81 -4.20
CA ASP A 252 -15.62 16.15 -3.60
C ASP A 252 -15.06 16.15 -2.16
N ALA A 253 -15.34 15.09 -1.40
CA ALA A 253 -14.76 14.86 -0.08
C ALA A 253 -13.28 14.44 -0.11
N ARG A 254 -12.70 14.29 -1.32
CA ARG A 254 -11.31 13.87 -1.60
C ARG A 254 -10.94 12.57 -0.89
N VAL A 255 -11.83 11.58 -0.96
CA VAL A 255 -11.53 10.23 -0.49
C VAL A 255 -10.38 9.62 -1.29
N HIS A 256 -9.64 8.69 -0.68
CA HIS A 256 -8.47 8.05 -1.28
C HIS A 256 -8.80 6.70 -1.92
N ALA A 257 -9.92 6.08 -1.53
CA ALA A 257 -10.47 4.88 -2.15
C ALA A 257 -11.99 4.90 -2.04
N ILE A 258 -12.69 4.24 -2.97
CA ILE A 258 -14.15 4.10 -2.98
C ILE A 258 -14.53 2.61 -2.92
N CYS A 259 -15.42 2.24 -2.01
CA CYS A 259 -15.99 0.90 -1.95
C CYS A 259 -17.50 0.91 -2.19
N TRP A 260 -17.94 0.11 -3.17
CA TRP A 260 -19.35 -0.22 -3.36
C TRP A 260 -19.76 -1.34 -2.38
N ASN A 261 -20.65 -1.02 -1.43
CA ASN A 261 -21.19 -1.97 -0.45
C ASN A 261 -22.31 -2.87 -0.99
N GLY A 262 -22.36 -3.07 -2.31
CA GLY A 262 -23.21 -4.06 -2.92
C GLY A 262 -22.50 -5.36 -3.17
N ILE A 263 -23.32 -6.40 -3.17
CA ILE A 263 -22.92 -7.80 -3.30
C ILE A 263 -23.57 -8.47 -4.51
N SER A 264 -24.27 -7.70 -5.36
CA SER A 264 -25.07 -8.27 -6.44
C SER A 264 -24.24 -8.99 -7.50
N ALA A 265 -22.96 -8.64 -7.65
CA ALA A 265 -22.06 -9.39 -8.51
C ALA A 265 -21.85 -10.81 -8.03
N ALA A 266 -22.07 -11.13 -6.75
CA ALA A 266 -21.97 -12.50 -6.28
C ALA A 266 -22.99 -13.43 -6.94
N TRP A 267 -24.11 -12.95 -7.48
CA TRP A 267 -25.04 -13.79 -8.26
C TRP A 267 -25.20 -13.38 -9.73
N LYS A 268 -24.70 -12.20 -10.12
CA LYS A 268 -24.71 -11.72 -11.51
C LYS A 268 -23.38 -11.93 -12.25
N GLY A 269 -22.32 -12.28 -11.52
CA GLY A 269 -20.96 -12.40 -12.05
C GLY A 269 -20.08 -11.25 -11.59
N SER A 270 -18.86 -11.59 -11.15
CA SER A 270 -17.82 -10.67 -10.68
C SER A 270 -17.40 -9.61 -11.72
N ALA A 271 -17.53 -9.93 -13.02
CA ALA A 271 -17.26 -8.99 -14.12
C ALA A 271 -18.12 -7.72 -14.03
N SER A 272 -19.34 -7.82 -13.50
CA SER A 272 -20.23 -6.67 -13.30
C SER A 272 -19.63 -5.66 -12.31
N ASP A 273 -19.11 -6.11 -11.16
CA ASP A 273 -18.51 -5.21 -10.18
C ASP A 273 -17.15 -4.68 -10.66
N ARG A 274 -16.37 -5.48 -11.40
CA ARG A 274 -15.12 -5.01 -12.03
C ARG A 274 -15.40 -3.83 -12.97
N TRP A 275 -16.41 -3.96 -13.83
CA TRP A 275 -16.82 -2.89 -14.74
C TRP A 275 -17.30 -1.63 -14.02
N ILE A 276 -18.11 -1.76 -12.95
CA ILE A 276 -18.54 -0.61 -12.13
C ILE A 276 -17.34 0.09 -11.49
N CYS A 277 -16.41 -0.66 -10.90
CA CYS A 277 -15.23 -0.10 -10.23
C CYS A 277 -14.29 0.60 -11.24
N GLU A 278 -14.08 0.00 -12.40
CA GLU A 278 -13.32 0.63 -13.50
C GLU A 278 -13.97 1.93 -13.99
N ALA A 279 -15.30 1.96 -14.08
CA ALA A 279 -16.02 3.17 -14.46
C ALA A 279 -15.91 4.27 -13.39
N ILE A 280 -16.07 3.93 -12.11
CA ILE A 280 -15.86 4.85 -10.98
C ILE A 280 -14.43 5.42 -11.01
N GLN A 281 -13.42 4.56 -11.19
CA GLN A 281 -12.03 4.99 -11.23
C GLN A 281 -11.72 5.86 -12.44
N ARG A 282 -12.26 5.53 -13.62
CA ARG A 282 -12.10 6.35 -14.84
C ARG A 282 -12.67 7.75 -14.66
N GLU A 283 -13.82 7.85 -14.01
CA GLU A 283 -14.51 9.12 -13.79
C GLU A 283 -13.85 9.99 -12.71
N THR A 284 -13.44 9.37 -11.59
CA THR A 284 -12.99 10.11 -10.40
C THR A 284 -11.48 10.17 -10.25
N GLY A 285 -10.73 9.29 -10.94
CA GLY A 285 -9.32 9.04 -10.69
C GLY A 285 -9.01 8.31 -9.37
N ILE A 286 -10.04 7.94 -8.60
CA ILE A 286 -9.90 7.31 -7.29
C ILE A 286 -10.01 5.78 -7.44
N PRO A 287 -9.09 4.99 -6.88
CA PRO A 287 -9.17 3.53 -6.95
C PRO A 287 -10.45 3.02 -6.27
N ALA A 288 -11.12 2.07 -6.92
CA ALA A 288 -12.43 1.57 -6.48
C ALA A 288 -12.45 0.04 -6.32
N THR A 289 -13.31 -0.43 -5.41
CA THR A 289 -13.61 -1.85 -5.18
C THR A 289 -15.09 -2.04 -4.81
N SER A 290 -15.52 -3.27 -4.65
CA SER A 290 -16.80 -3.64 -4.04
C SER A 290 -16.64 -4.66 -2.92
N ALA A 291 -17.72 -4.91 -2.18
CA ALA A 291 -17.78 -5.99 -1.19
C ALA A 291 -17.56 -7.38 -1.83
N THR A 292 -18.06 -7.62 -3.05
CA THR A 292 -17.81 -8.88 -3.78
C THR A 292 -16.34 -9.02 -4.17
N LEU A 293 -15.72 -7.96 -4.70
CA LEU A 293 -14.31 -8.00 -5.08
C LEU A 293 -13.40 -8.16 -3.85
N ALA A 294 -13.75 -7.51 -2.74
CA ALA A 294 -13.08 -7.68 -1.46
C ALA A 294 -13.17 -9.14 -0.95
N GLN A 295 -14.31 -9.81 -1.15
CA GLN A 295 -14.47 -11.23 -0.82
C GLN A 295 -13.53 -12.13 -1.64
N LEU A 296 -13.45 -11.91 -2.95
CA LEU A 296 -12.54 -12.67 -3.82
C LEU A 296 -11.07 -12.40 -3.46
N GLU A 297 -10.73 -11.17 -3.10
CA GLU A 297 -9.39 -10.83 -2.63
C GLU A 297 -9.07 -11.48 -1.28
N ALA A 298 -10.02 -11.52 -0.36
CA ALA A 298 -9.86 -12.22 0.91
C ALA A 298 -9.59 -13.72 0.72
N PHE A 299 -10.30 -14.38 -0.20
CA PHE A 299 -10.00 -15.78 -0.51
C PHE A 299 -8.56 -15.96 -0.97
N ARG A 300 -8.06 -15.10 -1.88
CA ARG A 300 -6.69 -15.18 -2.38
C ARG A 300 -5.66 -14.87 -1.29
N ALA A 301 -5.87 -13.81 -0.51
CA ALA A 301 -4.96 -13.37 0.53
C ALA A 301 -4.79 -14.41 1.65
N TYR A 302 -5.86 -15.14 2.00
CA TYR A 302 -5.84 -16.19 3.02
C TYR A 302 -5.63 -17.60 2.45
N GLY A 303 -5.44 -17.74 1.14
CA GLY A 303 -5.26 -19.04 0.49
C GLY A 303 -6.47 -19.98 0.58
N VAL A 304 -7.67 -19.44 0.76
CA VAL A 304 -8.92 -20.20 0.87
C VAL A 304 -9.36 -20.67 -0.51
N ARG A 305 -9.61 -21.98 -0.63
CA ARG A 305 -10.25 -22.61 -1.80
C ARG A 305 -11.60 -23.21 -1.47
N ARG A 306 -11.76 -23.75 -0.26
CA ARG A 306 -13.01 -24.37 0.22
C ARG A 306 -13.64 -23.52 1.30
N TYR A 307 -14.87 -23.09 1.10
CA TYR A 307 -15.56 -22.20 2.02
C TYR A 307 -16.97 -22.72 2.37
N ALA A 308 -17.46 -22.29 3.52
CA ALA A 308 -18.85 -22.43 3.92
C ALA A 308 -19.60 -21.11 3.66
N LEU A 309 -20.89 -21.15 3.29
CA LEU A 309 -21.66 -19.95 2.95
C LEU A 309 -22.89 -19.74 3.84
N ALA A 310 -22.93 -18.64 4.57
CA ALA A 310 -24.08 -18.16 5.33
C ALA A 310 -24.68 -16.91 4.66
N VAL A 311 -25.96 -16.97 4.28
CA VAL A 311 -26.67 -15.86 3.63
C VAL A 311 -28.08 -15.66 4.19
N PRO A 312 -28.63 -14.44 4.23
CA PRO A 312 -30.02 -14.26 4.66
C PRO A 312 -31.03 -14.58 3.54
N TYR A 313 -30.56 -14.78 2.31
CA TYR A 313 -31.38 -14.78 1.11
C TYR A 313 -32.27 -16.01 0.92
N ARG A 314 -33.09 -15.95 -0.12
CA ARG A 314 -33.77 -17.11 -0.69
C ARG A 314 -32.77 -18.08 -1.32
N ASP A 315 -33.22 -19.33 -1.43
CA ASP A 315 -32.40 -20.45 -1.88
C ASP A 315 -31.88 -20.29 -3.33
N ASP A 316 -32.66 -19.65 -4.20
CA ASP A 316 -32.28 -19.32 -5.57
C ASP A 316 -31.08 -18.36 -5.62
N VAL A 317 -31.07 -17.32 -4.79
CA VAL A 317 -29.94 -16.39 -4.67
C VAL A 317 -28.72 -17.09 -4.08
N ARG A 318 -28.91 -17.92 -3.04
CA ARG A 318 -27.81 -18.74 -2.46
C ARG A 318 -27.14 -19.60 -3.53
N LYS A 319 -27.92 -20.36 -4.31
CA LYS A 319 -27.40 -21.23 -5.38
C LYS A 319 -26.68 -20.44 -6.47
N ALA A 320 -27.18 -19.24 -6.81
CA ALA A 320 -26.51 -18.38 -7.78
C ALA A 320 -25.15 -17.88 -7.26
N ILE A 321 -25.04 -17.55 -5.96
CA ILE A 321 -23.77 -17.19 -5.32
C ILE A 321 -22.76 -18.33 -5.40
N ILE A 322 -23.18 -19.54 -5.05
CA ILE A 322 -22.33 -20.74 -5.11
C ILE A 322 -21.83 -20.96 -6.54
N ARG A 323 -22.70 -20.83 -7.55
CA ARG A 323 -22.32 -20.97 -8.96
C ARG A 323 -21.24 -19.97 -9.36
N VAL A 324 -21.45 -18.67 -9.10
CA VAL A 324 -20.51 -17.61 -9.50
C VAL A 324 -19.16 -17.75 -8.81
N TYR A 325 -19.13 -18.10 -7.52
CA TYR A 325 -17.85 -18.35 -6.83
C TYR A 325 -17.18 -19.63 -7.32
N GLY A 326 -17.95 -20.65 -7.73
CA GLY A 326 -17.45 -21.81 -8.45
C GLY A 326 -16.80 -21.47 -9.79
N GLU A 327 -17.38 -20.55 -10.55
CA GLU A 327 -16.80 -20.02 -11.81
C GLU A 327 -15.48 -19.25 -11.57
N GLU A 328 -15.31 -18.64 -10.39
CA GLU A 328 -14.06 -18.00 -9.95
C GLU A 328 -13.05 -18.99 -9.32
N GLY A 329 -13.39 -20.29 -9.24
CA GLY A 329 -12.50 -21.36 -8.79
C GLY A 329 -12.57 -21.69 -7.29
N PHE A 330 -13.64 -21.27 -6.59
CA PHE A 330 -13.83 -21.54 -5.16
C PHE A 330 -14.96 -22.56 -4.93
N ASP A 331 -14.73 -23.50 -4.01
CA ASP A 331 -15.64 -24.60 -3.73
C ASP A 331 -16.45 -24.34 -2.45
N CYS A 332 -17.78 -24.31 -2.57
CA CYS A 332 -18.68 -24.15 -1.44
C CYS A 332 -19.01 -25.53 -0.83
N VAL A 333 -18.33 -25.90 0.25
CA VAL A 333 -18.45 -27.24 0.85
C VAL A 333 -19.72 -27.43 1.68
N ASN A 334 -20.28 -26.34 2.22
CA ASN A 334 -21.58 -26.33 2.91
C ASN A 334 -22.19 -24.92 2.86
N SER A 335 -23.50 -24.80 3.07
CA SER A 335 -24.16 -23.50 3.12
C SER A 335 -25.50 -23.53 3.86
N ALA A 336 -25.90 -22.40 4.43
CA ALA A 336 -27.19 -22.19 5.06
C ALA A 336 -27.81 -20.85 4.66
N HIS A 337 -29.15 -20.77 4.73
CA HIS A 337 -29.88 -19.56 4.41
C HIS A 337 -31.10 -19.28 5.29
N LEU A 338 -31.64 -18.06 5.24
CA LEU A 338 -32.84 -17.64 6.01
C LEU A 338 -34.09 -17.39 5.18
N GLY A 339 -34.00 -17.35 3.84
CA GLY A 339 -35.18 -17.21 2.98
C GLY A 339 -35.76 -15.79 2.87
N ILE A 340 -35.04 -14.76 3.33
CA ILE A 340 -35.50 -13.38 3.41
C ILE A 340 -35.11 -12.62 2.12
N SER A 341 -35.97 -11.74 1.62
CA SER A 341 -35.72 -10.95 0.38
C SER A 341 -35.78 -9.42 0.56
N VAL A 342 -36.27 -8.96 1.72
CA VAL A 342 -36.46 -7.54 2.02
C VAL A 342 -35.24 -7.01 2.77
N ASN A 343 -34.54 -6.02 2.20
CA ASN A 343 -33.20 -5.67 2.65
C ASN A 343 -33.13 -5.11 4.08
N PHE A 344 -34.08 -4.26 4.49
CA PHE A 344 -34.07 -3.69 5.84
C PHE A 344 -34.23 -4.76 6.93
N LYS A 345 -34.96 -5.86 6.64
CA LYS A 345 -35.16 -6.97 7.60
C LYS A 345 -33.86 -7.69 7.94
N PHE A 346 -32.83 -7.60 7.09
CA PHE A 346 -31.55 -8.24 7.37
C PHE A 346 -30.88 -7.65 8.62
N ALA A 347 -30.99 -6.34 8.82
CA ALA A 347 -30.41 -5.66 9.97
C ALA A 347 -31.15 -5.98 11.29
N GLU A 348 -32.40 -6.43 11.20
CA GLU A 348 -33.25 -6.78 12.35
C GLU A 348 -33.11 -8.24 12.80
N ILE A 349 -32.32 -9.06 12.09
CA ILE A 349 -32.16 -10.47 12.43
C ILE A 349 -31.48 -10.59 13.81
N PRO A 350 -32.08 -11.30 14.78
CA PRO A 350 -31.49 -11.45 16.11
C PRO A 350 -30.12 -12.12 16.07
N ALA A 351 -29.24 -11.72 16.99
CA ALA A 351 -27.88 -12.24 17.07
C ALA A 351 -27.82 -13.77 17.16
N GLU A 352 -28.71 -14.40 17.95
CA GLU A 352 -28.73 -15.87 18.06
C GLU A 352 -29.15 -16.57 16.76
N THR A 353 -30.02 -15.95 15.97
CA THR A 353 -30.37 -16.44 14.64
C THR A 353 -29.17 -16.36 13.70
N LEU A 354 -28.36 -15.30 13.79
CA LEU A 354 -27.12 -15.18 13.02
C LEU A 354 -26.08 -16.22 13.44
N ARG A 355 -25.88 -16.45 14.75
CA ARG A 355 -24.99 -17.52 15.23
C ARG A 355 -25.44 -18.89 14.72
N THR A 356 -26.73 -19.18 14.83
CA THR A 356 -27.31 -20.43 14.34
C THR A 356 -27.12 -20.58 12.83
N LEU A 357 -27.30 -19.50 12.06
CA LEU A 357 -27.07 -19.51 10.61
C LEU A 357 -25.61 -19.85 10.28
N VAL A 358 -24.65 -19.21 10.94
CA VAL A 358 -23.22 -19.44 10.73
C VAL A 358 -22.83 -20.87 11.12
N ARG A 359 -23.28 -21.37 12.28
CA ARG A 359 -23.05 -22.75 12.72
C ARG A 359 -23.62 -23.79 11.75
N ARG A 360 -24.80 -23.54 11.20
CA ARG A 360 -25.43 -24.43 10.19
C ARG A 360 -24.70 -24.41 8.86
N ALA A 361 -24.11 -23.27 8.49
CA ALA A 361 -23.33 -23.13 7.26
C ALA A 361 -21.96 -23.80 7.37
N ASP A 362 -21.35 -23.81 8.57
CA ASP A 362 -20.00 -24.33 8.78
C ASP A 362 -19.85 -25.80 8.37
N SER A 363 -18.62 -26.20 8.05
CA SER A 363 -18.22 -27.57 7.77
C SER A 363 -16.80 -27.81 8.25
N PRO A 364 -16.45 -28.99 8.78
CA PRO A 364 -15.07 -29.34 9.12
C PRO A 364 -14.09 -29.20 7.96
N THR A 365 -14.55 -29.30 6.72
CA THR A 365 -13.72 -29.17 5.50
C THR A 365 -13.62 -27.74 4.96
N ALA A 366 -14.36 -26.78 5.54
CA ALA A 366 -14.29 -25.38 5.16
C ALA A 366 -13.07 -24.71 5.81
N GLU A 367 -12.31 -23.97 5.01
CA GLU A 367 -11.14 -23.18 5.42
C GLU A 367 -11.56 -21.80 5.96
N ALA A 368 -12.74 -21.31 5.55
CA ALA A 368 -13.37 -20.11 6.09
C ALA A 368 -14.90 -20.20 6.02
N VAL A 369 -15.61 -19.47 6.88
CA VAL A 369 -17.05 -19.26 6.75
C VAL A 369 -17.32 -17.87 6.19
N VAL A 370 -18.03 -17.79 5.07
CA VAL A 370 -18.41 -16.56 4.41
C VAL A 370 -19.80 -16.14 4.84
N VAL A 371 -19.90 -14.94 5.42
CA VAL A 371 -21.17 -14.28 5.71
C VAL A 371 -21.39 -13.21 4.64
N HIS A 372 -22.16 -13.59 3.62
CA HIS A 372 -22.26 -12.77 2.41
C HIS A 372 -23.47 -11.83 2.45
N CYS A 373 -23.36 -10.75 3.23
CA CYS A 373 -24.32 -9.65 3.26
C CYS A 373 -23.70 -8.43 3.95
N THR A 374 -23.83 -7.24 3.36
CA THR A 374 -23.38 -5.99 4.00
C THR A 374 -24.41 -5.37 4.95
N ASN A 375 -25.60 -5.95 5.08
CA ASN A 375 -26.68 -5.46 5.95
C ASN A 375 -27.02 -6.40 7.12
N LEU A 376 -26.14 -7.37 7.42
CA LEU A 376 -26.27 -8.19 8.63
C LEU A 376 -25.47 -7.57 9.78
N ALA A 377 -25.92 -7.83 11.01
CA ALA A 377 -25.19 -7.46 12.22
C ALA A 377 -24.08 -8.45 12.62
N THR A 378 -23.76 -9.42 11.74
CA THR A 378 -22.81 -10.50 12.03
C THR A 378 -21.40 -10.00 12.29
N ALA A 379 -21.01 -8.86 11.73
CA ALA A 379 -19.77 -8.16 12.05
C ALA A 379 -19.50 -7.98 13.56
N ARG A 380 -20.54 -7.85 14.39
CA ARG A 380 -20.39 -7.73 15.86
C ARG A 380 -20.11 -9.07 16.56
N LEU A 381 -20.25 -10.17 15.85
CA LEU A 381 -20.19 -11.53 16.37
C LEU A 381 -18.95 -12.28 15.87
N VAL A 382 -18.22 -11.74 14.89
CA VAL A 382 -17.15 -12.46 14.18
C VAL A 382 -16.05 -12.94 15.11
N GLU A 383 -15.58 -12.12 16.07
CA GLU A 383 -14.51 -12.53 16.99
C GLU A 383 -14.92 -13.76 17.81
N GLN A 384 -16.14 -13.78 18.32
CA GLN A 384 -16.68 -14.91 19.07
C GLN A 384 -16.91 -16.13 18.18
N LEU A 385 -17.40 -15.93 16.96
CA LEU A 385 -17.62 -17.01 15.99
C LEU A 385 -16.29 -17.63 15.54
N GLU A 386 -15.26 -16.84 15.30
CA GLU A 386 -13.93 -17.34 14.92
C GLU A 386 -13.25 -18.10 16.07
N ALA A 387 -13.41 -17.61 17.31
CA ALA A 387 -12.95 -18.32 18.50
C ALA A 387 -13.67 -19.67 18.68
N GLU A 388 -14.98 -19.70 18.43
CA GLU A 388 -15.80 -20.92 18.50
C GLU A 388 -15.46 -21.93 17.40
N LEU A 389 -15.34 -21.47 16.14
CA LEU A 389 -15.18 -22.33 14.96
C LEU A 389 -13.72 -22.69 14.65
N GLY A 390 -12.75 -21.98 15.24
CA GLY A 390 -11.32 -22.16 15.01
C GLY A 390 -10.83 -21.70 13.63
N LYS A 391 -11.69 -21.10 12.80
CA LYS A 391 -11.40 -20.68 11.42
C LYS A 391 -11.91 -19.26 11.15
N PRO A 392 -11.33 -18.53 10.16
CA PRO A 392 -11.75 -17.18 9.85
C PRO A 392 -13.20 -17.09 9.39
N VAL A 393 -13.86 -16.00 9.78
CA VAL A 393 -15.22 -15.64 9.35
C VAL A 393 -15.13 -14.40 8.47
N PHE A 394 -15.39 -14.60 7.18
CA PHE A 394 -15.38 -13.56 6.15
C PHE A 394 -16.74 -12.88 6.09
N ASP A 395 -16.91 -11.84 6.91
CA ASP A 395 -18.07 -10.94 6.86
C ASP A 395 -17.88 -9.88 5.76
N SER A 396 -18.82 -9.81 4.80
CA SER A 396 -18.69 -8.93 3.64
C SER A 396 -18.70 -7.43 3.98
N LEU A 397 -19.29 -7.00 5.12
CA LEU A 397 -19.21 -5.62 5.58
C LEU A 397 -17.77 -5.31 6.03
N LEU A 398 -17.18 -6.19 6.84
CA LEU A 398 -15.80 -6.00 7.30
C LEU A 398 -14.80 -6.08 6.15
N LEU A 399 -15.02 -6.98 5.19
CA LEU A 399 -14.19 -7.06 3.99
C LEU A 399 -14.29 -5.81 3.11
N ALA A 400 -15.48 -5.20 3.02
CA ALA A 400 -15.68 -3.93 2.31
C ALA A 400 -14.91 -2.76 2.94
N LEU A 401 -14.53 -2.85 4.21
CA LEU A 401 -13.61 -1.91 4.86
C LEU A 401 -12.14 -2.34 4.73
N TRP A 402 -11.86 -3.62 4.95
CA TRP A 402 -10.53 -4.24 4.89
C TRP A 402 -9.84 -4.03 3.53
N HIS A 403 -10.56 -4.25 2.43
CA HIS A 403 -9.93 -4.22 1.12
C HIS A 403 -9.45 -2.80 0.72
N PRO A 404 -10.26 -1.73 0.85
CA PRO A 404 -9.77 -0.36 0.70
C PRO A 404 -8.63 0.01 1.65
N LEU A 405 -8.66 -0.44 2.90
CA LEU A 405 -7.56 -0.22 3.85
C LEU A 405 -6.25 -0.80 3.31
N ARG A 406 -6.28 -2.03 2.80
CA ARG A 406 -5.12 -2.67 2.15
C ARG A 406 -4.67 -1.95 0.88
N MET A 407 -5.61 -1.54 0.02
CA MET A 407 -5.31 -0.75 -1.18
C MET A 407 -4.57 0.56 -0.84
N LEU A 408 -4.84 1.13 0.34
CA LEU A 408 -4.20 2.36 0.84
C LEU A 408 -2.93 2.11 1.66
N GLY A 409 -2.52 0.86 1.83
CA GLY A 409 -1.35 0.46 2.61
C GLY A 409 -1.53 0.66 4.12
N TRP A 410 -2.76 0.58 4.62
CA TRP A 410 -3.02 0.52 6.07
C TRP A 410 -2.49 -0.80 6.62
N ASN A 411 -1.68 -0.72 7.66
CA ASN A 411 -0.94 -1.86 8.24
C ASN A 411 -1.14 -2.00 9.76
N GLN A 412 -2.00 -1.17 10.36
CA GLN A 412 -2.30 -1.26 11.78
C GLN A 412 -3.45 -2.25 11.99
N PRO A 413 -3.29 -3.26 12.86
CA PRO A 413 -4.38 -4.16 13.18
C PRO A 413 -5.52 -3.41 13.89
N ILE A 414 -6.75 -3.81 13.59
CA ILE A 414 -7.98 -3.31 14.22
C ILE A 414 -8.57 -4.48 15.02
N PRO A 415 -8.22 -4.61 16.31
CA PRO A 415 -8.62 -5.77 17.12
C PRO A 415 -10.14 -5.80 17.35
N HIS A 416 -10.65 -6.97 17.76
CA HIS A 416 -12.07 -7.22 18.08
C HIS A 416 -13.05 -7.25 16.89
N TRP A 417 -12.54 -7.19 15.66
CA TRP A 417 -13.35 -7.27 14.42
C TRP A 417 -12.95 -8.45 13.53
N GLY A 418 -12.53 -9.56 14.17
CA GLY A 418 -12.15 -10.80 13.51
C GLY A 418 -10.76 -10.75 12.87
N ARG A 419 -10.26 -11.91 12.44
CA ARG A 419 -8.91 -12.09 11.88
C ARG A 419 -8.65 -11.21 10.67
N VAL A 420 -9.67 -10.97 9.85
CA VAL A 420 -9.54 -10.12 8.64
C VAL A 420 -9.06 -8.71 8.95
N LEU A 421 -9.47 -8.12 10.07
CA LEU A 421 -9.06 -6.79 10.47
C LEU A 421 -8.02 -6.78 11.59
N GLY A 422 -7.92 -7.85 12.37
CA GLY A 422 -7.03 -7.97 13.52
C GLY A 422 -5.62 -8.49 13.21
N GLU A 423 -5.38 -9.07 12.04
CA GLU A 423 -4.09 -9.66 11.63
C GLU A 423 -3.31 -8.85 10.58
#